data_AF-A0A3P7KPM4-F1
#
_entry.id   AF-A0A3P7KPM4-F1
#
_cell.length_a   1.000
_cell.length_b   1.000
_cell.length_c   1.000
_cell.angle_alpha   90.00
_cell.angle_beta   90.00
_cell.angle_gamma   90.00
#
_symmetry.space_group_name_H-M   'P 1'
#
loop_
_entity.id
_entity.type
_entity.pdbx_description
1 polymer ?
#
loop_
_entity_poly.entity_id
_entity_poly.type
_entity_poly.pdbx_seq_one_letter_code
_entity_poly.pdbx_strand_id
1 'polypeptide(L)'
;MEKACGHTIVRHLFFGETIKQAIDAPMLHNQYIPITNMIDEFFPKDLQNILEQKHGQNFTGNTVFKGVTHGVTVDRREVRACGDFRRTTPQAPAGY
;
A
#
# COMPACT_ATOMS: atom_id res chain seq x y z
N MET A 1 5.10 6.35 -7.51
CA MET A 1 3.91 5.66 -8.07
C MET A 1 4.10 4.16 -8.18
N GLU A 2 5.18 3.66 -8.80
CA GLU A 2 5.37 2.23 -9.09
C GLU A 2 5.34 1.30 -7.85
N LYS A 3 5.91 1.73 -6.72
CA LYS A 3 5.95 0.93 -5.49
C LYS A 3 4.58 0.67 -4.86
N ALA A 4 3.59 1.54 -5.10
CA ALA A 4 2.24 1.33 -4.59
C ALA A 4 1.48 0.24 -5.35
N CYS A 5 1.67 0.21 -6.66
CA CYS A 5 1.21 -0.89 -7.51
C CYS A 5 1.87 -2.21 -7.11
N GLY A 6 3.20 -2.22 -6.97
CA GLY A 6 3.95 -3.41 -6.55
C GLY A 6 3.49 -3.96 -5.20
N HIS A 7 3.27 -3.09 -4.21
CA HIS A 7 2.72 -3.47 -2.91
C HIS A 7 1.37 -4.18 -3.02
N THR A 8 0.44 -3.60 -3.80
CA THR A 8 -0.91 -4.15 -4.00
C THR A 8 -0.85 -5.51 -4.71
N ILE A 9 -0.03 -5.64 -5.75
CA ILE A 9 0.17 -6.90 -6.48
C ILE A 9 0.70 -7.97 -5.54
N VAL A 10 1.72 -7.64 -4.73
CA VAL A 10 2.34 -8.63 -3.84
C VAL A 10 1.33 -9.14 -2.81
N ARG A 11 0.57 -8.23 -2.20
CA ARG A 11 -0.45 -8.57 -1.21
C ARG A 11 -1.58 -9.42 -1.79
N HIS A 12 -2.10 -9.03 -2.95
CA HIS A 12 -3.19 -9.77 -3.58
C HIS A 12 -2.75 -11.16 -4.04
N LEU A 13 -1.61 -11.26 -4.74
CA LEU A 13 -1.18 -12.52 -5.36
C LEU A 13 -0.48 -13.47 -4.39
N PHE A 14 0.37 -12.98 -3.48
CA PHE A 14 1.17 -13.84 -2.60
C PHE A 14 0.59 -13.99 -1.20
N PHE A 15 -0.10 -12.98 -0.66
CA PHE A 15 -0.72 -13.08 0.67
C PHE A 15 -2.19 -13.50 0.61
N GLY A 16 -2.76 -13.63 -0.60
CA GLY A 16 -4.13 -14.09 -0.81
C GLY A 16 -5.19 -13.10 -0.32
N GLU A 17 -4.81 -11.84 -0.14
CA GLU A 17 -5.74 -10.80 0.29
C GLU A 17 -6.72 -10.43 -0.81
N THR A 18 -7.93 -10.00 -0.46
CA THR A 18 -8.83 -9.40 -1.45
C THR A 18 -8.23 -8.12 -2.03
N ILE A 19 -8.62 -7.74 -3.25
CA ILE A 19 -8.11 -6.50 -3.86
C ILE A 19 -8.32 -5.26 -2.99
N LYS A 20 -9.42 -5.20 -2.23
CA LYS A 20 -9.68 -4.09 -1.30
C LYS A 20 -8.71 -4.10 -0.12
N GLN A 21 -8.49 -5.26 0.51
CA GLN A 21 -7.51 -5.41 1.59
C GLN A 21 -6.10 -5.07 1.12
N ALA A 22 -5.72 -5.46 -0.10
CA ALA A 22 -4.42 -5.17 -0.67
C ALA A 22 -4.20 -3.67 -0.93
N ILE A 23 -5.23 -2.95 -1.39
CA ILE A 23 -5.20 -1.50 -1.61
C ILE A 23 -5.15 -0.72 -0.28
N ASP A 24 -5.96 -1.13 0.69
CA ASP A 24 -6.11 -0.41 1.97
C ASP A 24 -4.95 -0.65 2.94
N ALA A 25 -4.13 -1.64 2.64
CA ALA A 25 -2.97 -2.02 3.42
C ALA A 25 -2.03 -0.85 3.73
N PRO A 26 -1.47 -0.77 4.96
CA PRO A 26 -0.44 0.21 5.27
C PRO A 26 0.80 0.01 4.40
N MET A 27 1.37 1.13 3.94
CA MET A 27 2.43 1.11 2.94
C MET A 27 3.80 1.49 3.54
N LEU A 28 4.84 0.85 3.00
CA LEU A 28 6.25 1.17 3.22
C LEU A 28 6.88 1.51 1.88
N HIS A 29 7.65 2.58 1.82
CA HIS A 29 8.33 3.04 0.62
C HIS A 29 9.80 3.38 0.87
N ASN A 30 10.67 2.89 -0.01
CA ASN A 30 12.08 3.25 -0.08
C ASN A 30 12.48 3.37 -1.56
N GLN A 31 13.20 4.44 -1.91
CA GLN A 31 13.63 4.73 -3.28
C GLN A 31 15.17 4.79 -3.42
N TYR A 32 15.90 4.19 -2.48
CA TYR A 32 17.37 4.21 -2.36
C TYR A 32 17.97 5.59 -2.03
N ILE A 33 17.56 6.65 -2.75
CA ILE A 33 17.97 8.03 -2.50
C ILE A 33 16.73 8.90 -2.26
N PRO A 34 16.57 9.54 -1.09
CA PRO A 34 17.42 9.43 0.10
C PRO A 34 17.37 8.03 0.74
N ILE A 35 18.42 7.67 1.50
CA ILE A 35 18.52 6.39 2.24
C ILE A 35 17.63 6.48 3.50
N THR A 36 16.33 6.44 3.27
CA THR A 36 15.32 6.50 4.32
C THR A 36 14.03 5.85 3.85
N ASN A 37 13.29 5.31 4.81
CA ASN A 37 12.01 4.68 4.61
C ASN A 37 10.90 5.67 4.94
N MET A 38 9.92 5.75 4.06
CA MET A 38 8.68 6.48 4.27
C MET A 38 7.57 5.47 4.57
N ILE A 39 6.72 5.79 5.54
CA ILE A 39 5.61 4.95 5.95
C ILE A 39 4.29 5.72 5.87
N ASP A 40 3.20 4.97 5.74
CA ASP A 40 1.85 5.48 5.95
C ASP A 40 1.60 5.70 7.47
N GLU A 41 0.64 6.56 7.80
CA GLU A 41 0.15 6.85 9.15
C GLU A 41 -0.32 5.58 9.89
N PHE A 42 -0.89 4.63 9.14
CA PHE A 42 -1.42 3.37 9.69
C PHE A 42 -0.37 2.25 9.77
N PHE A 43 0.91 2.53 9.52
CA PHE A 43 1.93 1.49 9.53
C PHE A 43 2.16 0.93 10.95
N PRO A 44 2.22 -0.40 11.14
CA PRO A 44 2.37 -0.98 12.47
C PRO A 44 3.68 -0.58 13.16
N LYS A 45 3.57 0.06 14.34
CA LYS A 45 4.72 0.53 15.12
C LYS A 45 5.68 -0.60 15.52
N ASP A 46 5.15 -1.79 15.81
CA ASP A 46 5.99 -2.95 16.16
C ASP A 46 6.88 -3.38 15.00
N LEU A 47 6.36 -3.35 13.76
CA LEU A 47 7.15 -3.65 12.57
C LEU A 47 8.18 -2.54 12.29
N GLN A 48 7.82 -1.28 12.48
CA GLN A 48 8.77 -0.17 12.41
C GLN A 48 9.92 -0.37 13.40
N ASN A 49 9.61 -0.64 14.67
CA ASN A 49 10.61 -0.87 15.72
C ASN A 49 11.55 -2.03 15.38
N ILE A 50 11.03 -3.14 14.82
CA ILE A 50 11.85 -4.27 14.37
C ILE A 50 12.79 -3.84 13.24
N LEU A 51 12.28 -3.10 12.25
CA LEU A 51 13.09 -2.64 11.11
C LEU A 51 14.19 -1.66 11.57
N GLU A 52 13.90 -0.76 12.50
CA GLU A 52 14.86 0.18 13.08
C GLU A 52 15.91 -0.54 13.92
N GLN A 53 15.49 -1.30 14.94
CA GLN A 53 16.39 -1.85 15.96
C GLN A 53 17.17 -3.07 15.48
N LYS A 54 16.53 -3.96 14.71
CA LYS A 54 17.14 -5.22 14.27
C LYS A 54 17.80 -5.12 12.90
N HIS A 55 17.26 -4.27 12.02
CA HIS A 55 17.70 -4.19 10.63
C HIS A 55 18.35 -2.85 10.26
N GLY A 56 18.51 -1.93 11.21
CA GLY A 56 19.20 -0.64 11.02
C GLY A 56 18.53 0.26 9.99
N GLN A 57 17.24 0.06 9.72
CA GLN A 57 16.49 0.86 8.77
C GLN A 57 16.23 2.25 9.35
N ASN A 58 16.44 3.28 8.54
CA ASN A 58 16.17 4.66 8.93
C ASN A 58 14.78 5.09 8.43
N PHE A 59 14.02 5.83 9.22
CA PHE A 59 12.69 6.33 8.86
C PHE A 59 12.64 7.86 8.98
N THR A 60 11.94 8.53 8.07
CA THR A 60 11.67 9.97 8.18
C THR A 60 10.42 10.22 9.02
N GLY A 61 10.56 10.96 10.13
CA GLY A 61 9.42 11.34 10.98
C GLY A 61 8.40 12.31 10.34
N ASN A 62 8.66 12.82 9.13
CA ASN A 62 7.94 13.96 8.55
C ASN A 62 7.24 13.68 7.20
N THR A 63 7.28 12.45 6.67
CA THR A 63 6.67 12.17 5.35
C THR A 63 5.59 11.10 5.47
N VAL A 64 4.33 11.54 5.48
CA VAL A 64 3.20 10.65 5.22
C VAL A 64 3.29 10.24 3.76
N PHE A 65 3.69 8.99 3.50
CA PHE A 65 3.65 8.45 2.15
C PHE A 65 2.19 8.25 1.74
N LYS A 66 1.76 8.92 0.66
CA LYS A 66 0.42 8.74 0.08
C LYS A 66 0.53 8.14 -1.32
N GLY A 67 0.58 6.82 -1.38
CA GLY A 67 0.24 6.08 -2.59
C GLY A 67 -1.28 6.02 -2.75
N VAL A 68 -1.75 6.11 -3.99
CA VAL A 68 -3.16 5.90 -4.33
C VAL A 68 -3.21 4.81 -5.39
N THR A 69 -3.90 3.70 -5.11
CA THR A 69 -4.01 2.58 -6.04
C THR A 69 -5.47 2.24 -6.33
N HIS A 70 -5.86 2.23 -7.60
CA HIS A 70 -7.13 1.67 -8.03
C HIS A 70 -6.88 0.34 -8.72
N GLY A 71 -7.63 -0.69 -8.34
CA GLY A 71 -7.42 -2.06 -8.81
C GLY A 71 -8.72 -2.68 -9.29
N VAL A 72 -8.60 -3.49 -10.34
CA VAL A 72 -9.66 -4.37 -10.82
C VAL A 72 -9.12 -5.79 -10.86
N THR A 73 -9.87 -6.72 -10.26
CA THR A 73 -9.57 -8.15 -10.33
C THR A 73 -10.73 -8.87 -11.00
N VAL A 74 -10.40 -9.82 -11.86
CA VAL A 74 -11.38 -10.65 -12.57
C VAL A 74 -11.14 -12.08 -12.16
N ASP A 75 -12.18 -12.75 -11.68
CA ASP A 75 -12.19 -14.19 -11.53
C ASP A 75 -13.25 -14.83 -12.44
N ARG A 76 -13.48 -16.13 -12.29
CA ARG A 76 -14.42 -16.87 -13.17
C ARG A 76 -15.89 -16.46 -12.98
N ARG A 77 -16.25 -15.78 -11.89
CA ARG A 77 -17.63 -15.51 -11.46
C ARG A 77 -17.93 -14.04 -11.21
N GLU A 78 -16.91 -13.24 -10.92
CA GLU A 78 -17.07 -11.84 -10.55
C GLU A 78 -15.91 -10.96 -11.04
N VAL A 79 -16.26 -9.69 -11.25
CA VAL A 79 -15.31 -8.60 -11.45
C VAL A 79 -15.41 -7.72 -10.21
N ARG A 80 -14.27 -7.49 -9.55
CA ARG A 80 -14.19 -6.60 -8.38
C ARG A 80 -13.34 -5.40 -8.72
N ALA A 81 -13.92 -4.21 -8.64
CA ALA A 81 -13.23 -2.94 -8.81
C ALA A 81 -13.20 -2.18 -7.48
N CYS A 82 -12.02 -1.72 -7.06
CA CYS A 82 -11.81 -1.08 -5.76
C CYS A 82 -10.95 0.18 -5.91
N GLY A 83 -11.42 1.25 -5.25
CA GLY A 83 -10.69 2.52 -5.12
C GLY A 83 -9.98 2.63 -3.77
N ASP A 84 -8.99 3.51 -3.71
CA ASP A 84 -8.17 3.73 -2.52
C ASP A 84 -8.81 4.79 -1.63
N PHE A 85 -9.09 4.49 -0.37
CA PHE A 85 -9.73 5.45 0.54
C PHE A 85 -8.89 6.71 0.77
N ARG A 86 -7.56 6.66 0.52
CA ARG A 86 -6.64 7.79 0.70
C ARG A 86 -6.84 8.91 -0.33
N ARG A 87 -7.56 8.64 -1.42
CA ARG A 87 -7.85 9.62 -2.46
C ARG A 87 -9.04 10.50 -2.04
N THR A 88 -8.79 11.80 -1.97
CA THR A 88 -9.72 12.81 -1.40
C THR A 88 -10.73 13.38 -2.41
N THR A 89 -10.58 13.09 -3.71
CA THR A 89 -11.57 13.46 -4.73
C THR A 89 -12.65 12.39 -4.82
N PRO A 90 -13.92 12.74 -5.13
CA PRO A 90 -14.97 11.76 -5.34
C PRO A 90 -14.54 10.67 -6.34
N GLN A 91 -14.77 9.42 -5.94
CA GLN A 91 -14.47 8.24 -6.72
C GLN A 91 -15.43 7.13 -6.30
N ALA A 92 -15.94 6.39 -7.26
CA ALA A 92 -16.74 5.21 -7.03
C ALA A 92 -16.42 4.23 -8.16
N PRO A 93 -15.99 2.99 -7.86
CA PRO A 93 -15.98 1.93 -8.85
C PRO A 93 -17.39 1.75 -9.43
N ALA A 94 -17.49 1.60 -10.74
CA ALA A 94 -18.77 1.41 -11.45
C ALA A 94 -18.63 0.32 -12.53
N GLY A 95 -19.73 -0.36 -12.85
CA GLY A 95 -19.79 -1.44 -13.84
C GLY A 95 -21.24 -1.79 -14.21
N TYR A 96 -21.40 -2.67 -15.20
CA TYR A 96 -22.68 -3.20 -15.70
C TYR A 96 -22.59 -4.71 -15.93
#